data_AF-A0A3M8D9R0-F1
#
_entry.id   AF-A0A3M8D9R0-F1
#
_cell.length_a   1.000
_cell.length_b   1.000
_cell.length_c   1.000
_cell.angle_alpha   90.00
_cell.angle_beta   90.00
_cell.angle_gamma   90.00
#
_symmetry.space_group_name_H-M   'P 1'
#
loop_
_entity.id
_entity.type
_entity.pdbx_description
1 polymer ?
#
loop_
_entity_poly.entity_id
_entity_poly.type
_entity_poly.pdbx_seq_one_letter_code
_entity_poly.pdbx_strand_id
1 'polypeptide(L)'
;MKFYSDGKGIIDFRTQLGNIQEGFGLDPSDFFILLEPTGRHYSYLVMKVLLDEGYHLFQVENKSVKDFRERQLGLNEKSDEIDARINSKRHVSSNTRRANEGTALRGDR
;
A
#
# COMPACT_ATOMS: atom_id res chain seq x y z
N MET A 1 -3.25 7.45 -14.16
CA MET A 1 -3.68 8.57 -13.30
C MET A 1 -2.98 8.43 -11.96
N LYS A 2 -2.35 9.48 -11.43
CA LYS A 2 -1.66 9.41 -10.13
C LYS A 2 -2.70 9.59 -9.03
N PHE A 3 -2.89 8.57 -8.20
CA PHE A 3 -3.78 8.66 -7.03
C PHE A 3 -3.07 9.37 -5.88
N TYR A 4 -3.74 10.36 -5.30
CA TYR A 4 -3.29 11.02 -4.07
C TYR A 4 -4.20 10.55 -2.95
N SER A 5 -3.62 10.13 -1.83
CA SER A 5 -4.41 9.60 -0.71
C SER A 5 -4.95 10.70 0.21
N ASP A 6 -4.94 11.97 -0.21
CA ASP A 6 -5.53 13.08 0.54
C ASP A 6 -7.05 13.15 0.32
N GLY A 7 -7.75 14.01 1.08
CA GLY A 7 -9.21 14.10 0.99
C GLY A 7 -9.72 14.38 -0.43
N LYS A 8 -8.99 15.17 -1.22
CA LYS A 8 -9.36 15.48 -2.60
C LYS A 8 -9.22 14.24 -3.49
N GLY A 9 -8.12 13.52 -3.40
CA GLY A 9 -7.89 12.33 -4.21
C GLY A 9 -8.87 11.20 -3.89
N ILE A 10 -9.34 11.09 -2.64
CA ILE A 10 -10.43 10.16 -2.27
C ILE A 10 -11.74 10.54 -2.99
N ILE A 11 -12.12 11.83 -2.96
CA ILE A 11 -13.33 12.33 -3.62
C ILE A 11 -13.24 12.12 -5.14
N ASP A 12 -12.09 12.47 -5.73
CA ASP A 12 -11.86 12.30 -7.16
C ASP A 12 -11.97 10.82 -7.56
N PHE A 13 -11.34 9.91 -6.79
CA PHE A 13 -11.40 8.48 -7.04
C PHE A 13 -12.83 7.93 -6.96
N ARG A 14 -13.56 8.30 -5.90
CA ARG A 14 -14.98 7.94 -5.73
C ARG A 14 -15.83 8.40 -6.90
N THR A 15 -15.62 9.64 -7.35
CA THR A 15 -16.37 10.22 -8.48
C THR A 15 -16.11 9.44 -9.76
N GLN A 16 -14.86 9.07 -10.02
CA GLN A 16 -14.51 8.28 -11.20
C GLN A 16 -15.12 6.87 -11.15
N LEU A 17 -15.15 6.21 -9.99
CA LEU A 17 -15.84 4.93 -9.83
C LEU A 17 -17.35 5.05 -10.09
N GLY A 18 -17.98 6.13 -9.62
CA GLY A 18 -19.39 6.43 -9.92
C GLY A 18 -19.65 6.59 -11.42
N ASN A 19 -18.81 7.37 -12.11
CA ASN A 19 -18.93 7.55 -13.55
C ASN A 19 -18.78 6.23 -14.34
N ILE A 20 -17.93 5.32 -13.87
CA ILE A 20 -17.76 3.99 -14.49
C ILE A 20 -19.01 3.13 -14.23
N GLN A 21 -19.55 3.12 -13.01
CA GLN A 21 -20.80 2.42 -12.70
C GLN A 21 -21.93 2.86 -13.62
N GLU A 22 -22.16 4.17 -13.71
CA GLU A 22 -23.21 4.74 -14.56
C GLU A 22 -22.96 4.46 -16.05
N GLY A 23 -21.72 4.65 -16.51
CA GLY A 23 -21.36 4.50 -17.91
C GLY A 23 -21.46 3.06 -18.43
N PHE A 24 -21.29 2.07 -17.55
CA PHE A 24 -21.28 0.65 -17.92
C PHE A 24 -22.46 -0.15 -17.33
N GLY A 25 -23.32 0.47 -16.51
CA GLY A 25 -24.42 -0.21 -15.83
C GLY A 25 -23.93 -1.27 -14.83
N LEU A 26 -22.87 -0.96 -14.09
CA LEU A 26 -22.24 -1.86 -13.11
C LEU A 26 -22.67 -1.49 -11.70
N ASP A 27 -22.75 -2.49 -10.83
CA ASP A 27 -22.94 -2.34 -9.39
C ASP A 27 -21.58 -2.33 -8.66
N PRO A 28 -21.50 -1.78 -7.43
CA PRO A 28 -20.27 -1.82 -6.63
C PRO A 28 -19.68 -3.23 -6.45
N SER A 29 -20.53 -4.26 -6.40
CA SER A 29 -20.11 -5.66 -6.28
C SER A 29 -19.41 -6.22 -7.52
N ASP A 30 -19.59 -5.60 -8.69
CA ASP A 30 -18.94 -6.02 -9.93
C ASP A 30 -17.47 -5.60 -9.99
N PHE A 31 -17.05 -4.68 -9.10
CA PHE A 31 -15.69 -4.19 -9.07
C PHE A 31 -14.78 -5.14 -8.29
N PHE A 32 -13.67 -5.50 -8.92
CA PHE A 32 -12.57 -6.19 -8.26
C PHE A 32 -11.46 -5.21 -7.90
N ILE A 33 -11.55 -4.61 -6.70
CA ILE A 33 -10.61 -3.57 -6.26
C ILE A 33 -9.46 -4.18 -5.45
N LEU A 34 -8.26 -4.11 -6.04
CA LEU A 34 -7.01 -4.49 -5.39
C LEU A 34 -6.36 -3.26 -4.74
N LEU A 35 -6.16 -3.33 -3.43
CA LEU A 35 -5.47 -2.28 -2.69
C LEU A 35 -4.13 -2.78 -2.18
N GLU A 36 -3.08 -2.07 -2.59
CA GLU A 36 -1.76 -2.21 -2.00
C GLU A 36 -1.68 -1.28 -0.78
N PRO A 37 -1.46 -1.78 0.44
CA PRO A 37 -1.42 -0.96 1.64
C PRO A 37 -0.10 -0.18 1.73
N THR A 38 0.05 0.85 0.89
CA THR A 38 1.16 1.80 0.96
C THR A 38 0.69 3.12 1.54
N GLY A 39 0.56 3.19 2.87
CA GLY A 39 0.39 4.48 3.56
C GLY A 39 -0.57 4.50 4.75
N ARG A 40 -0.04 4.20 5.95
CA ARG A 40 -0.60 4.48 7.29
C ARG A 40 -2.13 4.72 7.36
N HIS A 41 -2.57 5.92 7.73
CA HIS A 41 -3.98 6.18 8.06
C HIS A 41 -4.88 6.44 6.84
N TYR A 42 -4.30 6.90 5.73
CA TYR A 42 -5.07 7.23 4.54
C TYR A 42 -5.52 5.99 3.77
N SER A 43 -4.73 4.90 3.79
CA SER A 43 -5.19 3.62 3.26
C SER A 43 -6.41 3.09 4.00
N TYR A 44 -6.48 3.31 5.32
CA TYR A 44 -7.66 2.92 6.10
C TYR A 44 -8.91 3.73 5.75
N LEU A 45 -8.77 5.06 5.61
CA LEU A 45 -9.91 5.92 5.27
C LEU A 45 -10.51 5.57 3.91
N VAL A 46 -9.66 5.37 2.89
CA VAL A 46 -10.10 4.93 1.55
C VAL A 46 -10.84 3.60 1.63
N MET A 47 -10.27 2.62 2.36
CA MET A 47 -10.92 1.33 2.55
C MET A 47 -12.29 1.47 3.19
N LYS A 48 -12.42 2.28 4.25
CA LYS A 48 -13.70 2.46 4.94
C LYS A 48 -14.76 3.06 4.04
N VAL A 49 -14.41 4.10 3.27
CA VAL A 49 -15.35 4.74 2.33
C VAL A 49 -15.84 3.74 1.28
N LEU A 50 -14.93 2.97 0.67
CA LEU A 50 -15.31 2.00 -0.35
C LEU A 50 -16.14 0.84 0.23
N LEU A 51 -15.81 0.35 1.42
CA LEU A 51 -16.63 -0.68 2.08
C LEU A 51 -18.04 -0.17 2.40
N ASP A 52 -18.18 1.08 2.85
CA ASP A 52 -19.48 1.69 3.14
C ASP A 52 -20.34 1.89 1.89
N GLU A 53 -19.69 2.00 0.73
CA GLU A 53 -20.35 2.11 -0.58
C GLU A 53 -20.64 0.74 -1.22
N GLY A 54 -20.33 -0.35 -0.53
CA GLY A 54 -20.67 -1.71 -0.97
C GLY A 54 -19.65 -2.36 -1.90
N TYR A 55 -18.47 -1.76 -2.09
CA TYR A 55 -17.41 -2.39 -2.89
C TYR A 55 -16.77 -3.58 -2.16
N HIS A 56 -16.38 -4.57 -2.94
CA HIS A 56 -15.52 -5.65 -2.47
C HIS A 56 -14.05 -5.23 -2.54
N LEU A 57 -13.37 -5.27 -1.39
CA LEU A 57 -11.96 -4.90 -1.28
C LEU A 57 -11.10 -6.12 -0.96
N PHE A 58 -10.00 -6.26 -1.71
CA PHE A 58 -8.99 -7.27 -1.46
C PHE A 58 -7.67 -6.58 -1.16
N GLN A 59 -7.16 -6.80 0.06
CA GLN A 59 -5.80 -6.39 0.39
C GLN A 59 -4.82 -7.37 -0.23
N VAL A 60 -3.87 -6.83 -0.99
CA VAL A 60 -2.81 -7.61 -1.60
C VAL A 60 -1.48 -7.19 -1.03
N GLU A 61 -0.64 -8.19 -0.71
CA GLU A 61 0.73 -7.91 -0.31
C GLU A 61 1.47 -7.24 -1.48
N ASN A 62 2.19 -6.15 -1.19
CA ASN A 62 2.99 -5.43 -2.19
C ASN A 62 3.90 -6.38 -2.99
N LYS A 63 4.55 -7.34 -2.31
CA LYS A 63 5.39 -8.34 -2.98
C LYS A 63 4.61 -9.13 -4.06
N SER A 64 3.38 -9.52 -3.76
CA SER A 64 2.53 -10.26 -4.71
C SER A 64 2.13 -9.39 -5.91
N VAL A 65 1.88 -8.10 -5.69
CA VAL A 65 1.60 -7.14 -6.77
C VAL A 65 2.83 -6.95 -7.67
N LYS A 66 4.01 -6.80 -7.06
CA LYS A 66 5.29 -6.69 -7.77
C LYS A 66 5.58 -7.94 -8.60
N ASP A 67 5.48 -9.12 -7.98
CA ASP A 67 5.68 -10.41 -8.65
C ASP A 67 4.69 -10.59 -9.81
N PHE A 68 3.42 -10.17 -9.67
CA PHE A 68 2.43 -10.23 -10.75
C PHE A 68 2.80 -9.30 -11.91
N ARG A 69 3.15 -8.03 -11.65
CA ARG A 69 3.54 -7.08 -12.70
C ARG A 69 4.75 -7.54 -13.49
N GLU A 70 5.78 -8.02 -12.79
CA GLU A 70 7.03 -8.47 -13.39
C GLU A 70 6.83 -9.75 -14.21
N ARG A 71 6.11 -10.75 -13.67
CA ARG A 71 6.01 -12.08 -14.29
C ARG A 71 4.90 -12.24 -15.31
N GLN A 72 3.77 -11.58 -15.11
CA GLN A 72 2.58 -11.77 -15.95
C GLN A 72 2.42 -10.65 -16.99
N LEU A 73 2.81 -9.42 -16.64
CA LEU A 73 2.65 -8.27 -17.53
C LEU A 73 3.96 -7.86 -18.22
N GLY A 74 5.10 -8.45 -17.84
CA GLY A 74 6.42 -8.08 -18.35
C GLY A 74 6.81 -6.64 -18.03
N LEU A 75 6.12 -6.02 -17.07
CA LEU A 75 6.36 -4.64 -16.64
C LEU A 75 7.42 -4.66 -15.55
N ASN A 76 8.69 -4.58 -15.95
CA ASN A 76 9.78 -4.28 -15.04
C ASN A 76 9.74 -2.78 -14.71
N GLU A 77 9.10 -2.40 -13.61
CA GLU A 77 9.32 -1.09 -13.01
C GLU A 77 10.79 -1.04 -12.55
N LYS A 78 11.58 -0.10 -13.09
CA LYS A 78 12.87 0.23 -12.51
C LYS A 78 12.61 0.60 -11.05
N SER A 79 13.13 -0.23 -10.16
CA SER A 79 13.08 -0.10 -8.71
C SER A 79 13.86 1.14 -8.26
N ASP A 80 13.40 2.34 -8.60
CA ASP A 80 14.10 3.57 -8.33
C ASP A 80 13.78 4.07 -6.90
N GLU A 81 14.85 4.14 -6.10
CA GLU A 81 15.05 4.83 -4.81
C GLU A 81 14.17 4.49 -3.59
N ILE A 82 12.88 4.21 -3.75
CA ILE A 82 11.95 4.04 -2.61
C ILE A 82 12.18 2.70 -1.89
N ASP A 83 12.32 1.60 -2.64
CA ASP A 83 12.61 0.27 -2.10
C ASP A 83 13.98 0.23 -1.38
N ALA A 84 14.98 0.93 -1.93
CA ALA A 84 16.31 1.07 -1.32
C ALA A 84 16.25 1.81 0.03
N ARG A 85 15.39 2.83 0.14
CA ARG A 85 15.21 3.61 1.38
C ARG A 85 14.43 2.85 2.46
N ILE A 86 13.53 1.95 2.09
CA ILE A 86 12.78 1.12 3.04
C ILE A 86 13.69 0.00 3.58
N ASN A 87 14.49 -0.63 2.71
CA ASN A 87 15.44 -1.67 3.13
C ASN A 87 16.59 -1.13 3.98
N SER A 88 17.11 0.07 3.68
CA SER A 88 18.15 0.69 4.51
C SER A 88 17.67 0.99 5.94
N LYS A 89 16.42 1.45 6.10
CA LYS A 89 15.83 1.71 7.43
C LYS A 89 15.57 0.44 8.24
N ARG A 90 15.20 -0.67 7.60
CA ARG A 90 15.06 -1.97 8.29
C ARG A 90 16.41 -2.50 8.80
N HIS A 91 17.47 -2.36 8.02
CA HIS A 91 18.82 -2.83 8.41
C HIS A 91 19.42 -2.03 9.58
N VAL A 92 19.16 -0.71 9.63
CA VAL A 92 19.63 0.14 10.74
C VAL A 92 18.91 -0.22 12.04
N SER A 93 17.60 -0.47 12.01
CA SER A 93 16.82 -0.80 13.22
C SER A 93 17.22 -2.14 13.86
N SER A 94 17.63 -3.14 13.07
CA SER A 94 18.13 -4.42 13.57
C SER A 94 19.53 -4.32 14.18
N ASN A 95 20.41 -3.45 13.66
CA ASN A 95 21.74 -3.25 14.21
C ASN A 95 21.73 -2.43 15.51
N THR A 96 20.83 -1.45 15.65
CA THR A 96 20.73 -0.67 16.89
C THR A 96 20.20 -1.50 18.07
N ARG A 97 19.33 -2.50 17.83
CA ARG A 97 18.86 -3.40 18.91
C ARG A 97 19.95 -4.33 19.42
N ARG A 98 20.81 -4.88 18.54
CA ARG A 98 21.94 -5.73 18.96
C ARG A 98 23.04 -4.96 19.70
N ALA A 99 23.26 -3.69 19.37
CA ALA A 99 24.27 -2.87 20.05
C ALA A 99 23.87 -2.49 21.49
N ASN A 100 22.58 -2.34 21.80
CA ASN A 100 22.11 -2.00 23.16
C ASN A 100 22.00 -3.21 24.11
N GLU A 101 21.92 -4.44 23.60
CA GLU A 101 21.91 -5.64 24.45
C GLU A 101 23.33 -6.06 24.88
N GLY A 102 24.37 -5.64 24.15
CA GLY A 102 25.76 -5.98 24.44
C GLY A 102 26.46 -5.10 25.49
N THR A 103 25.93 -3.92 25.81
CA THR A 103 26.56 -2.96 26.74
C THR A 103 26.04 -3.04 28.17
N ALA A 104 24.93 -3.74 28.42
CA ALA A 104 24.32 -3.84 29.75
C ALA A 104 24.93 -4.92 30.67
N LEU A 105 25.94 -5.67 30.23
CA LEU A 105 26.54 -6.79 31.00
C LEU A 105 28.01 -6.59 31.41
N ARG A 106 28.56 -5.37 31.35
CA ARG A 106 29.89 -5.06 31.89
C ARG A 106 29.85 -3.81 32.77
N GLY A 107 29.35 -4.00 33.98
CA GLY A 107 29.41 -2.99 35.03
C GLY A 107 29.01 -3.63 36.35
N ASP A 108 29.87 -4.50 36.86
CA ASP A 108 30.07 -4.73 38.30
C ASP A 108 31.11 -5.84 38.48
N ARG A 109 32.35 -5.41 38.70
CA ARG A 109 33.33 -6.09 39.54
C ARG A 109 34.50 -5.16 39.84
#